data_AF-A0A4R1B557-F1
#
_entry.id   AF-A0A4R1B557-F1
#
_cell.length_a   1.000
_cell.length_b   1.000
_cell.length_c   1.000
_cell.angle_alpha   90.00
_cell.angle_beta   90.00
_cell.angle_gamma   90.00
#
_symmetry.space_group_name_H-M   'P 1'
#
loop_
_entity.id
_entity.type
_entity.pdbx_description
1 polymer ?
#
loop_
_entity_poly.entity_id
_entity_poly.type
_entity_poly.pdbx_seq_one_letter_code
_entity_poly.pdbx_strand_id
1 'polypeptide(L)'
;MKKAILRISLFGFLLAAAPAAQAQCSVCSRTTEQMGEKPAKGINNGVIYLMAMPLTIIGIIGYRWWQRNREDIAGGGGGYQS
;
A
#
# COMPACT_ATOMS: atom_id res chain seq x y z
N MET A 1 11.28 -30.06 -0.88
CA MET A 1 12.25 -29.00 -1.26
C MET A 1 12.04 -28.47 -2.68
N LYS A 2 11.94 -29.32 -3.71
CA LYS A 2 11.75 -28.89 -5.12
C LYS A 2 10.53 -27.99 -5.35
N LYS A 3 9.40 -28.29 -4.67
CA LYS A 3 8.16 -27.48 -4.72
C LYS A 3 8.31 -26.09 -4.08
N ALA A 4 9.13 -25.98 -3.03
CA ALA A 4 9.41 -24.71 -2.37
C ALA A 4 10.34 -23.84 -3.24
N ILE A 5 11.37 -24.45 -3.83
CA ILE A 5 12.26 -23.79 -4.79
C ILE A 5 11.46 -23.27 -5.99
N LEU A 6 10.51 -24.07 -6.51
CA LEU A 6 9.66 -23.66 -7.63
C LEU A 6 8.73 -22.50 -7.27
N ARG A 7 8.16 -22.50 -6.06
CA ARG A 7 7.34 -21.38 -5.56
C ARG A 7 8.16 -20.10 -5.37
N ILE A 8 9.36 -20.22 -4.80
CA ILE A 8 10.28 -19.10 -4.60
C ILE A 8 10.74 -18.53 -5.95
N SER A 9 11.09 -19.40 -6.90
CA SER A 9 11.48 -18.99 -8.24
C SER A 9 10.34 -18.31 -9.00
N LEU A 10 9.11 -18.83 -8.90
CA LEU A 10 7.93 -18.23 -9.51
C LEU A 10 7.62 -16.85 -8.91
N PHE A 11 7.71 -16.73 -7.58
CA PHE A 11 7.53 -15.45 -6.90
C PHE A 11 8.60 -14.43 -7.30
N GLY A 12 9.87 -14.83 -7.38
CA GLY A 12 10.95 -13.97 -7.86
C GLY A 12 10.75 -13.51 -9.32
N PHE A 13 10.30 -14.40 -10.20
CA PHE A 13 9.98 -14.06 -11.59
C PHE A 13 8.81 -13.07 -11.69
N LEU A 14 7.76 -13.24 -10.88
CA LEU A 14 6.62 -12.32 -10.81
C LEU A 14 7.03 -10.92 -10.34
N LEU A 15 7.94 -10.81 -9.36
CA LEU A 15 8.47 -9.53 -8.91
C LEU A 15 9.33 -8.86 -9.98
N ALA A 16 10.15 -9.62 -10.70
CA ALA A 16 11.00 -9.11 -11.78
C ALA A 16 10.20 -8.69 -13.03
N ALA A 17 9.03 -9.31 -13.25
CA ALA A 17 8.10 -8.96 -14.32
C ALA A 17 7.21 -7.75 -13.99
N ALA A 18 7.43 -7.08 -12.85
CA ALA A 18 6.78 -5.81 -12.57
C ALA A 18 7.13 -4.81 -13.69
N PRO A 19 6.15 -4.19 -14.37
CA PRO A 19 6.44 -3.24 -15.43
C PRO A 19 7.26 -2.08 -14.86
N ALA A 20 8.26 -1.62 -15.62
CA ALA A 20 8.91 -0.34 -15.37
C ALA A 20 7.81 0.70 -15.19
N ALA A 21 7.94 1.60 -14.19
CA ALA A 21 6.93 2.51 -13.63
C ALA A 21 6.18 3.40 -14.66
N GLN A 22 5.46 2.75 -15.58
CA GLN A 22 4.51 3.28 -16.52
C GLN A 22 3.16 3.07 -15.83
N ALA A 23 2.47 4.17 -15.52
CA ALA A 23 1.22 4.14 -14.79
C ALA A 23 0.25 3.14 -15.45
N GLN A 24 -0.08 2.06 -14.75
CA GLN A 24 -0.92 0.97 -15.28
C GLN A 24 -2.42 1.36 -15.33
N CYS A 25 -2.76 2.57 -14.87
CA CYS A 25 -4.11 3.12 -14.92
C CYS A 25 -4.20 4.19 -16.01
N SER A 26 -4.97 3.92 -17.07
CA SER A 26 -5.19 4.84 -18.20
C SER A 26 -5.81 6.19 -17.81
N VAL A 27 -6.37 6.30 -16.61
CA VAL A 27 -6.91 7.54 -16.04
C VAL A 27 -5.79 8.56 -15.77
N CYS A 28 -4.66 8.14 -15.20
CA CYS A 28 -3.58 9.04 -14.84
C CYS A 28 -2.94 9.67 -16.08
N SER A 29 -2.77 8.89 -17.15
CA SER A 29 -2.21 9.33 -18.43
C SER A 29 -3.09 10.36 -19.15
N ARG A 30 -4.41 10.10 -19.22
CA ARG A 30 -5.38 11.02 -19.82
C ARG A 30 -5.45 12.36 -19.10
N THR A 31 -5.37 12.35 -17.78
CA THR A 31 -5.32 13.58 -16.97
C THR A 31 -4.02 14.36 -17.22
N THR A 32 -2.87 13.70 -17.33
CA THR A 32 -1.60 14.40 -17.57
C THR A 32 -1.51 15.08 -18.93
N GLU A 33 -2.12 14.49 -19.97
CA GLU A 33 -2.14 15.09 -21.32
C GLU A 33 -2.86 16.45 -21.35
N GLN A 34 -3.83 16.67 -20.46
CA GLN A 34 -4.60 17.92 -20.38
C GLN A 34 -3.94 19.00 -19.50
N MET A 35 -2.91 18.64 -18.71
CA MET A 35 -2.34 19.52 -17.69
C MET A 35 -1.09 20.29 -18.15
N GLY A 36 -0.56 20.02 -19.35
CA GLY A 36 0.69 20.61 -19.85
C GLY A 36 1.96 19.97 -19.23
N GLU A 37 3.14 20.35 -19.73
CA GLU A 37 4.40 19.63 -19.44
C GLU A 37 4.81 19.66 -17.94
N LYS A 38 4.58 20.78 -17.25
CA LYS A 38 5.04 20.97 -15.87
C LYS A 38 4.27 20.13 -14.84
N PRO A 39 2.92 20.10 -14.82
CA PRO A 39 2.18 19.23 -13.90
C PRO A 39 2.24 17.75 -14.29
N ALA A 40 2.40 17.45 -15.59
CA ALA A 40 2.48 16.07 -16.08
C ALA A 40 3.67 15.28 -15.48
N LYS A 41 4.79 15.94 -15.22
CA LYS A 41 5.98 15.29 -14.61
C LYS A 41 5.78 14.86 -13.16
N GLY A 42 4.79 15.39 -12.44
CA GLY A 42 4.58 15.17 -11.00
C GLY A 42 3.56 14.08 -10.65
N ILE A 43 2.80 13.54 -11.61
CA ILE A 43 1.62 12.72 -11.32
C ILE A 43 1.95 11.42 -10.57
N ASN A 44 3.07 10.74 -10.90
CA ASN A 44 3.46 9.46 -10.28
C ASN A 44 3.72 9.64 -8.77
N ASN A 45 4.39 10.74 -8.40
CA ASN A 45 4.61 11.08 -6.99
C ASN A 45 3.29 11.45 -6.31
N GLY A 46 2.37 12.09 -7.02
CA GLY A 46 1.01 12.38 -6.55
C GLY A 46 0.22 11.11 -6.22
N VAL A 47 0.23 10.09 -7.10
CA VAL A 47 -0.47 8.81 -6.86
C VAL A 47 0.10 8.11 -5.63
N ILE A 48 1.42 8.00 -5.52
CA ILE A 48 2.06 7.39 -4.35
C ILE A 48 1.67 8.14 -3.08
N TYR A 49 1.71 9.47 -3.10
CA TYR A 49 1.31 10.28 -1.95
C TYR A 49 -0.15 10.05 -1.54
N LEU A 50 -1.08 10.04 -2.51
CA LEU A 50 -2.50 9.83 -2.27
C LEU A 50 -2.82 8.42 -1.76
N MET A 51 -2.08 7.39 -2.19
CA MET A 51 -2.24 6.02 -1.67
C MET A 51 -1.57 5.83 -0.31
N ALA A 52 -0.41 6.44 -0.10
CA ALA A 52 0.33 6.32 1.16
C ALA A 52 -0.38 7.03 2.33
N MET A 53 -1.03 8.17 2.07
CA MET A 53 -1.70 8.97 3.10
C MET A 53 -2.76 8.19 3.88
N PRO A 54 -3.79 7.56 3.27
CA PRO A 54 -4.82 6.83 4.02
C PRO A 54 -4.24 5.63 4.77
N LEU A 55 -3.28 4.91 4.18
CA LEU A 55 -2.62 3.78 4.83
C LEU A 55 -1.82 4.21 6.06
N THR A 56 -1.12 5.34 5.96
CA THR A 56 -0.33 5.91 7.07
C THR A 56 -1.25 6.34 8.20
N ILE A 57 -2.35 7.03 7.89
CA ILE A 57 -3.33 7.49 8.89
C ILE A 57 -3.94 6.28 9.62
N ILE A 58 -4.42 5.29 8.87
CA ILE A 58 -4.99 4.07 9.45
C ILE A 58 -3.95 3.32 10.30
N GLY A 59 -2.71 3.22 9.82
CA GLY A 59 -1.61 2.59 10.55
C GLY A 59 -1.32 3.27 11.88
N ILE A 60 -1.25 4.61 11.91
CA ILE A 60 -1.02 5.38 13.15
C ILE A 60 -2.19 5.21 14.12
N ILE A 61 -3.42 5.35 13.64
CA ILE A 61 -4.62 5.21 14.49
C ILE A 61 -4.70 3.79 15.07
N GLY A 62 -4.54 2.77 14.21
CA GLY A 62 -4.56 1.37 14.60
C GLY A 62 -3.45 1.03 15.60
N TYR A 63 -2.24 1.53 15.40
CA TYR A 63 -1.12 1.33 16.32
C TYR A 63 -1.40 1.95 17.70
N ARG A 64 -1.89 3.19 17.73
CA ARG A 64 -2.24 3.88 18.99
C ARG A 64 -3.39 3.20 19.73
N TRP A 65 -4.40 2.73 19.00
CA TRP A 65 -5.51 1.96 19.58
C TRP A 65 -5.01 0.64 20.16
N TRP A 66 -4.23 -0.12 19.39
CA TRP A 66 -3.66 -1.39 19.87
C TRP A 66 -2.78 -1.20 21.10
N GLN A 67 -1.95 -0.15 21.15
CA GLN A 67 -1.13 0.13 22.33
C GLN A 67 -1.98 0.42 23.56
N ARG A 68 -3.10 1.13 23.40
CA ARG A 68 -4.00 1.47 24.51
C ARG A 68 -4.84 0.27 24.98
N ASN A 69 -5.22 -0.61 24.08
CA ASN A 69 -6.08 -1.75 24.34
C ASN A 69 -5.31 -3.09 24.38
N ARG A 70 -3.98 -3.05 24.47
CA ARG A 70 -3.14 -4.26 24.39
C ARG A 70 -3.47 -5.25 25.50
N GLU A 71 -3.80 -4.76 26.69
CA GLU A 71 -4.17 -5.56 27.85
C GLU A 71 -5.55 -6.21 27.65
N ASP A 72 -6.53 -5.45 27.17
CA ASP A 72 -7.88 -5.93 26.85
C ASP A 72 -7.87 -7.00 25.74
N ILE A 73 -6.98 -6.85 24.74
CA ILE A 73 -6.85 -7.76 23.59
C ILE A 73 -6.05 -9.02 23.95
N ALA A 74 -5.00 -8.90 24.76
CA ALA A 74 -4.16 -10.03 25.18
C ALA A 74 -4.80 -10.88 26.29
N GLY A 75 -5.76 -10.33 27.05
CA GLY A 75 -6.44 -10.99 28.15
C GLY A 75 -7.59 -11.93 27.78
N GLY A 76 -7.96 -12.03 26.49
CA GLY A 76 -9.05 -12.91 26.07
C GLY A 76 -10.42 -12.48 26.61
N GLY A 77 -10.98 -11.41 26.04
CA GLY A 77 -12.42 -11.11 26.10
C GLY A 77 -12.97 -10.73 27.48
N GLY A 78 -12.92 -9.44 27.81
CA GLY A 78 -13.67 -8.93 28.96
C GLY A 78 -13.40 -7.46 29.24
N GLY A 79 -13.86 -6.56 28.37
CA GLY A 79 -13.60 -5.13 28.59
C GLY A 79 -14.17 -4.16 27.58
N TYR A 80 -15.37 -4.41 27.02
CA TYR A 80 -16.25 -3.31 26.63
C TYR A 80 -17.24 -3.10 27.77
N GLN A 81 -16.77 -2.50 28.86
CA GLN A 81 -17.66 -1.96 29.88
C GLN A 81 -17.77 -0.45 29.64
N SER A 82 -18.81 -0.09 28.89
CA SER A 82 -19.58 1.10 29.22
C SER A 82 -20.30 0.89 30.56
#